data_AF-A0A919Q0Z6-F1
#
_entry.id   AF-A0A919Q0Z6-F1
#
_cell.length_a   1.000
_cell.length_b   1.000
_cell.length_c   1.000
_cell.angle_alpha   90.00
_cell.angle_beta   90.00
_cell.angle_gamma   90.00
#
_symmetry.space_group_name_H-M   'P 1'
#
loop_
_entity.id
_entity.type
_entity.pdbx_description
1 polymer ?
#
loop_
_entity_poly.entity_id
_entity_poly.type
_entity_poly.pdbx_seq_one_letter_code
_entity_poly.pdbx_strand_id
1 'polypeptide(L)'
;MARLAQVIHEHSEQFLPAFARLVAPAEGQSQGYSPLHFELVGRSPQAAGGERELGRWSGFGGCSFVVGEDGRPLDGAAARTTGNVLPLFQGHVELLLTDRRLLAVITEGQTAVGKVGGDTGQLLALVFPLERIESVGVEKRLGAFGGEREGRLSITNIQHVVTLYLDEARPGTKRSILEALVAPVVVARRPTAGALEAVQLAAVERGDREDDEGEYVVLFLHPHSALGDVTTIQPCPSTDPAELAGKAIELLAPRLPGLADADGDAPARALYDVAADALRGLGESDAFVEFAANPVNSSLVRRMLQGAARDDAGLAERIAAAVAAVPQQPPTWHQEVTHGGAAPTAIRPDVRVPAPVTGQRKGPSGGVLVAVFVAVTLCSLALLRWVSTWNFVVLLILLAALAVVVVNVMSEKFADWAFEPFMRRAREKVGKPIQDPETGVEYVPWQHRPLSRQATLILLLAAVVGLALLRLWLG
;
A
#
# COMPACT_ATOMS: atom_id res chain seq x y z
N MET A 1 -11.04 -20.58 -17.42
CA MET A 1 -11.35 -19.60 -16.36
C MET A 1 -12.30 -20.11 -15.29
N ALA A 2 -13.41 -20.81 -15.61
CA ALA A 2 -14.34 -21.33 -14.59
C ALA A 2 -13.67 -22.17 -13.47
N ARG A 3 -12.71 -23.02 -13.83
CA ARG A 3 -11.93 -23.83 -12.87
C ARG A 3 -11.02 -23.00 -11.97
N LEU A 4 -10.44 -21.92 -12.50
CA LEU A 4 -9.54 -21.03 -11.76
C LEU A 4 -10.31 -20.21 -10.71
N ALA A 5 -11.43 -19.60 -11.13
CA ALA A 5 -12.32 -18.88 -10.22
C ALA A 5 -12.83 -19.76 -9.07
N GLN A 6 -13.14 -21.03 -9.36
CA GLN A 6 -13.55 -22.01 -8.36
C GLN A 6 -12.42 -22.32 -7.37
N VAL A 7 -11.21 -22.62 -7.86
CA VAL A 7 -10.04 -22.88 -6.99
C VAL A 7 -9.72 -21.66 -6.12
N ILE A 8 -9.74 -20.45 -6.69
CA ILE A 8 -9.54 -19.20 -5.95
C ILE A 8 -10.59 -19.05 -4.83
N HIS A 9 -11.84 -19.42 -5.10
CA HIS A 9 -12.92 -19.36 -4.11
C HIS A 9 -12.77 -20.43 -3.01
N GLU A 10 -12.41 -21.66 -3.37
CA GLU A 10 -12.23 -22.79 -2.43
C GLU A 10 -11.04 -22.56 -1.48
N HIS A 11 -10.01 -21.84 -1.93
CA HIS A 11 -8.80 -21.54 -1.16
C HIS A 11 -8.78 -20.10 -0.62
N SER A 12 -9.89 -19.36 -0.68
CA SER A 12 -9.91 -17.90 -0.44
C SER A 12 -9.38 -17.47 0.94
N GLU A 13 -9.48 -18.37 1.93
CA GLU A 13 -9.01 -18.17 3.31
C GLU A 13 -7.50 -18.42 3.48
N GLN A 14 -6.87 -19.09 2.52
CA GLN A 14 -5.42 -19.34 2.48
C GLN A 14 -4.65 -18.19 1.80
N PHE A 15 -5.35 -17.31 1.07
CA PHE A 15 -4.75 -16.11 0.53
C PHE A 15 -4.50 -15.10 1.64
N LEU A 16 -3.52 -14.21 1.42
CA LEU A 16 -3.29 -13.05 2.25
C LEU A 16 -3.24 -11.82 1.33
N PRO A 17 -4.21 -10.88 1.44
CA PRO A 17 -5.37 -10.89 2.32
C PRO A 17 -6.27 -12.10 2.07
N ALA A 18 -6.86 -12.59 3.17
CA ALA A 18 -7.90 -13.60 3.08
C ALA A 18 -9.18 -12.92 2.61
N PHE A 19 -9.97 -13.58 1.77
CA PHE A 19 -11.20 -13.00 1.24
C PHE A 19 -12.35 -14.00 1.21
N ALA A 20 -13.58 -13.49 1.15
CA ALA A 20 -14.78 -14.31 1.04
C ALA A 20 -15.87 -13.54 0.29
N ARG A 21 -16.62 -14.27 -0.54
CA ARG A 21 -17.84 -13.74 -1.16
C ARG A 21 -19.00 -13.99 -0.20
N LEU A 22 -19.64 -12.93 0.25
CA LEU A 22 -20.70 -12.98 1.27
C LEU A 22 -22.01 -12.48 0.67
N VAL A 23 -23.12 -12.89 1.29
CA VAL A 23 -24.43 -12.28 1.04
C VAL A 23 -24.59 -11.15 2.06
N ALA A 24 -24.94 -9.96 1.58
CA ALA A 24 -25.17 -8.82 2.47
C ALA A 24 -26.39 -9.11 3.36
N PRO A 25 -26.29 -8.94 4.68
CA PRO A 25 -27.46 -8.96 5.55
C PRO A 25 -28.47 -7.88 5.15
N ALA A 26 -29.71 -8.06 5.57
CA ALA A 26 -30.73 -7.04 5.40
C ALA A 26 -30.31 -5.73 6.11
N GLU A 27 -30.82 -4.60 5.66
CA GLU A 27 -30.50 -3.30 6.25
C GLU A 27 -30.81 -3.29 7.76
N GLY A 28 -29.82 -2.88 8.56
CA GLY A 28 -29.90 -2.88 10.03
C GLY A 28 -29.63 -4.24 10.71
N GLN A 29 -29.44 -5.33 9.95
CA GLN A 29 -28.98 -6.61 10.51
C GLN A 29 -27.46 -6.68 10.52
N SER A 30 -26.93 -7.29 11.58
CA SER A 30 -25.52 -7.62 11.71
C SER A 30 -25.29 -9.09 11.37
N GLN A 31 -24.22 -9.38 10.63
CA GLN A 31 -23.80 -10.74 10.31
C GLN A 31 -22.28 -10.88 10.50
N GLY A 32 -21.87 -11.83 11.32
CA GLY A 32 -20.48 -12.25 11.46
C GLY A 32 -20.12 -13.36 10.48
N TYR A 33 -18.89 -13.32 9.95
CA TYR A 33 -18.26 -14.38 9.17
C TYR A 33 -17.01 -14.86 9.91
N SER A 34 -17.13 -15.99 10.61
CA SER A 34 -16.10 -16.49 11.52
C SER A 34 -14.74 -16.76 10.87
N PRO A 35 -14.64 -17.34 9.66
CA PRO A 35 -13.33 -17.68 9.10
C PRO A 35 -12.41 -16.48 8.88
N LEU A 36 -13.00 -15.29 8.66
CA LEU A 36 -12.26 -14.03 8.56
C LEU A 36 -12.43 -13.15 9.80
N HIS A 37 -13.12 -13.63 10.85
CA HIS A 37 -13.59 -12.84 11.99
C HIS A 37 -14.25 -11.52 11.57
N PHE A 38 -15.00 -11.51 10.49
CA PHE A 38 -15.45 -10.30 9.82
C PHE A 38 -16.89 -9.97 10.20
N GLU A 39 -17.22 -8.70 10.49
CA GLU A 39 -18.59 -8.28 10.84
C GLU A 39 -19.14 -7.30 9.80
N LEU A 40 -20.41 -7.48 9.41
CA LEU A 40 -21.15 -6.61 8.50
C LEU A 40 -22.37 -6.03 9.18
N VAL A 41 -22.71 -4.77 8.88
CA VAL A 41 -24.03 -4.18 9.14
C VAL A 41 -24.59 -3.69 7.82
N GLY A 42 -25.64 -4.35 7.33
CA GLY A 42 -26.08 -4.17 5.95
C GLY A 42 -24.96 -4.51 4.96
N ARG A 43 -24.46 -3.51 4.22
CA ARG A 43 -23.36 -3.69 3.23
C ARG A 43 -22.01 -3.17 3.70
N SER A 44 -21.94 -2.58 4.88
CA SER A 44 -20.74 -1.92 5.37
C SER A 44 -20.00 -2.79 6.40
N PRO A 45 -18.66 -2.83 6.36
CA PRO A 45 -17.86 -3.50 7.37
C PRO A 45 -18.02 -2.82 8.74
N GLN A 46 -17.97 -3.63 9.80
CA GLN A 46 -17.94 -3.22 11.19
C GLN A 46 -16.70 -3.79 11.88
N ALA A 47 -16.12 -3.01 12.80
CA ALA A 47 -15.03 -3.49 13.64
C ALA A 47 -15.56 -4.60 14.55
N ALA A 48 -14.88 -5.74 14.59
CA ALA A 48 -15.30 -6.86 15.42
C ALA A 48 -15.23 -6.52 16.91
N GLY A 49 -15.94 -7.29 17.73
CA GLY A 49 -15.93 -7.13 19.19
C GLY A 49 -14.50 -7.05 19.77
N GLY A 50 -14.16 -5.90 20.37
CA GLY A 50 -12.84 -5.65 20.97
C GLY A 50 -11.82 -4.95 20.06
N GLU A 51 -12.17 -4.68 18.79
CA GLU A 51 -11.37 -3.83 17.88
C GLU A 51 -11.83 -2.38 17.94
N ARG A 52 -10.89 -1.45 17.77
CA ARG A 52 -11.17 -0.02 17.68
C ARG A 52 -11.10 0.45 16.23
N GLU A 53 -12.19 1.05 15.73
CA GLU A 53 -12.18 1.74 14.43
C GLU A 53 -11.25 2.96 14.49
N LEU A 54 -10.27 3.00 13.57
CA LEU A 54 -9.30 4.08 13.45
C LEU A 54 -9.58 4.98 12.25
N GLY A 55 -10.18 4.43 11.19
CA GLY A 55 -10.53 5.20 10.01
C GLY A 55 -11.42 4.41 9.05
N ARG A 56 -12.21 5.14 8.27
CA ARG A 56 -13.13 4.57 7.28
C ARG A 56 -13.14 5.41 6.02
N TRP A 57 -13.08 4.74 4.88
CA TRP A 57 -13.04 5.35 3.56
C TRP A 57 -13.89 4.58 2.57
N SER A 58 -14.26 5.23 1.48
CA SER A 58 -15.03 4.66 0.38
C SER A 58 -14.49 5.23 -0.92
N GLY A 59 -14.62 4.48 -2.00
CA GLY A 59 -14.08 4.93 -3.28
C GLY A 59 -14.20 3.91 -4.39
N PHE A 60 -13.37 4.10 -5.40
CA PHE A 60 -13.22 3.17 -6.52
C PHE A 60 -11.80 2.64 -6.52
N GLY A 61 -11.67 1.33 -6.60
CA GLY A 61 -10.40 0.65 -6.50
C GLY A 61 -10.44 -0.75 -7.05
N GLY A 62 -9.36 -1.47 -6.80
CA GLY A 62 -9.24 -2.87 -7.19
C GLY A 62 -8.22 -3.57 -6.33
N CYS A 63 -8.14 -4.88 -6.52
CA CYS A 63 -7.10 -5.70 -5.91
C CYS A 63 -6.58 -6.65 -6.96
N SER A 64 -5.26 -6.76 -7.06
CA SER A 64 -4.59 -7.75 -7.89
C SER A 64 -3.78 -8.68 -7.01
N PHE A 65 -3.70 -9.95 -7.39
CA PHE A 65 -2.89 -10.94 -6.70
C PHE A 65 -2.08 -11.78 -7.69
N VAL A 66 -0.99 -12.37 -7.22
CA VAL A 66 -0.09 -13.21 -8.01
C VAL A 66 -0.34 -14.67 -7.68
N VAL A 67 -0.65 -15.49 -8.69
CA VAL A 67 -0.88 -16.93 -8.54
C VAL A 67 0.08 -17.75 -9.38
N GLY A 68 0.26 -19.01 -9.00
CA GLY A 68 0.92 -20.01 -9.82
C GLY A 68 0.14 -20.32 -11.10
N GLU A 69 0.75 -21.07 -12.02
CA GLU A 69 0.08 -21.52 -13.25
C GLU A 69 -1.17 -22.38 -12.98
N ASP A 70 -1.21 -23.08 -11.85
CA ASP A 70 -2.32 -23.90 -11.38
C ASP A 70 -3.45 -23.07 -10.71
N GLY A 71 -3.25 -21.76 -10.54
CA GLY A 71 -4.21 -20.87 -9.89
C GLY A 71 -4.14 -20.83 -8.38
N ARG A 72 -3.17 -21.52 -7.76
CA ARG A 72 -2.99 -21.49 -6.31
C ARG A 72 -2.22 -20.25 -5.86
N PRO A 73 -2.46 -19.78 -4.62
CA PRO A 73 -1.63 -18.74 -4.03
C PRO A 73 -0.17 -19.19 -4.02
N LEU A 74 0.72 -18.28 -4.39
CA LEU A 74 2.16 -18.52 -4.25
C LEU A 74 2.56 -18.28 -2.80
N ASP A 75 3.35 -19.20 -2.24
CA ASP A 75 4.06 -18.94 -1.00
C ASP A 75 4.98 -17.74 -1.22
N GLY A 76 5.09 -16.85 -0.22
CA GLY A 76 5.71 -15.53 -0.37
C GLY A 76 7.03 -15.55 -1.13
N ALA A 77 7.93 -16.49 -0.83
CA ALA A 77 9.23 -16.62 -1.48
C ALA A 77 9.17 -16.91 -3.00
N ALA A 78 8.17 -17.66 -3.47
CA ALA A 78 8.01 -18.03 -4.88
C ALA A 78 7.36 -16.93 -5.74
N ALA A 79 6.61 -16.02 -5.09
CA ALA A 79 5.88 -14.97 -5.77
C ALA A 79 6.75 -13.90 -6.44
N ARG A 80 8.00 -13.74 -5.99
CA ARG A 80 8.93 -12.73 -6.49
C ARG A 80 9.49 -13.05 -7.88
N THR A 81 9.48 -14.31 -8.29
CA THR A 81 10.21 -14.75 -9.49
C THR A 81 9.32 -15.23 -10.63
N THR A 82 8.13 -15.77 -10.33
CA THR A 82 7.27 -16.40 -11.33
C THR A 82 5.81 -16.35 -10.88
N GLY A 83 4.90 -15.81 -11.67
CA GLY A 83 3.47 -15.86 -11.37
C GLY A 83 2.63 -15.00 -12.31
N ASN A 84 1.34 -15.35 -12.42
CA ASN A 84 0.38 -14.59 -13.20
C ASN A 84 -0.32 -13.57 -12.29
N VAL A 85 -0.22 -12.29 -12.64
CA VAL A 85 -0.99 -11.24 -11.97
C VAL A 85 -2.44 -11.31 -12.44
N LEU A 86 -3.35 -11.56 -11.50
CA LEU A 86 -4.78 -11.62 -11.76
C LEU A 86 -5.53 -10.52 -11.00
N PRO A 87 -6.46 -9.81 -11.64
CA PRO A 87 -7.36 -8.91 -10.93
C PRO A 87 -8.34 -9.74 -10.09
N LEU A 88 -8.28 -9.61 -8.77
CA LEU A 88 -9.28 -10.17 -7.85
C LEU A 88 -10.58 -9.40 -7.96
N PHE A 89 -10.52 -8.07 -8.02
CA PHE A 89 -11.70 -7.25 -8.26
C PHE A 89 -11.35 -5.88 -8.81
N GLN A 90 -12.35 -5.23 -9.40
CA GLN A 90 -12.37 -3.80 -9.69
C GLN A 90 -13.79 -3.26 -9.47
N GLY A 91 -13.92 -2.21 -8.65
CA GLY A 91 -15.24 -1.71 -8.27
C GLY A 91 -15.27 -0.71 -7.12
N HIS A 92 -16.48 -0.47 -6.63
CA HIS A 92 -16.73 0.35 -5.45
C HIS A 92 -16.30 -0.41 -4.19
N VAL A 93 -15.41 0.21 -3.42
CA VAL A 93 -14.82 -0.38 -2.21
C VAL A 93 -15.05 0.53 -1.01
N GLU A 94 -15.42 -0.08 0.11
CA GLU A 94 -15.41 0.52 1.44
C GLU A 94 -14.26 -0.08 2.24
N LEU A 95 -13.40 0.78 2.79
CA LEU A 95 -12.29 0.43 3.64
C LEU A 95 -12.59 0.78 5.09
N LEU A 96 -12.27 -0.14 6.00
CA LEU A 96 -12.32 0.08 7.43
C LEU A 96 -10.99 -0.34 8.05
N LEU A 97 -10.26 0.63 8.60
CA LEU A 97 -9.04 0.39 9.36
C LEU A 97 -9.38 0.26 10.85
N THR A 98 -8.97 -0.85 11.45
CA THR A 98 -9.00 -1.05 12.90
C THR A 98 -7.59 -1.04 13.47
N ASP A 99 -7.46 -1.18 14.78
CA ASP A 99 -6.18 -1.35 15.47
C ASP A 99 -5.54 -2.73 15.26
N ARG A 100 -6.20 -3.64 14.52
CA ARG A 100 -5.68 -4.98 14.21
C ARG A 100 -5.53 -5.27 12.73
N ARG A 101 -6.38 -4.70 11.88
CA ARG A 101 -6.47 -5.07 10.46
C ARG A 101 -7.08 -3.97 9.62
N LEU A 102 -6.80 -4.05 8.32
CA LEU A 102 -7.51 -3.31 7.29
C LEU A 102 -8.54 -4.23 6.65
N LEU A 103 -9.79 -3.80 6.67
CA LEU A 103 -10.92 -4.47 6.08
C LEU A 103 -11.30 -3.77 4.77
N ALA A 104 -11.59 -4.53 3.72
CA ALA A 104 -12.10 -4.00 2.46
C ALA A 104 -13.36 -4.75 2.03
N VAL A 105 -14.41 -4.02 1.67
CA VAL A 105 -15.67 -4.57 1.16
C VAL A 105 -15.98 -4.00 -0.21
N ILE A 106 -16.23 -4.87 -1.17
CA ILE A 106 -16.58 -4.50 -2.53
C ILE A 106 -18.06 -4.68 -2.66
N THR A 107 -18.75 -3.55 -2.78
CA THR A 107 -20.21 -3.48 -2.81
C THR A 107 -20.77 -3.55 -4.21
N GLU A 108 -19.94 -3.27 -5.23
CA GLU A 108 -20.31 -3.34 -6.64
C GLU A 108 -19.06 -3.47 -7.52
N GLY A 109 -19.03 -4.47 -8.41
CA GLY A 109 -17.91 -4.65 -9.33
C GLY A 109 -17.81 -6.03 -9.97
N GLN A 110 -16.83 -6.18 -10.86
CA GLN A 110 -16.42 -7.48 -11.39
C GLN A 110 -15.33 -8.06 -10.48
N THR A 111 -15.45 -9.33 -10.14
CA THR A 111 -14.45 -10.05 -9.33
C THR A 111 -14.05 -11.36 -9.99
N ALA A 112 -12.87 -11.89 -9.64
CA ALA A 112 -12.39 -13.18 -10.08
C ALA A 112 -13.32 -14.33 -9.64
N VAL A 113 -14.13 -14.12 -8.60
CA VAL A 113 -15.10 -15.08 -8.07
C VAL A 113 -16.54 -14.74 -8.46
N GLY A 114 -16.74 -13.91 -9.50
CA GLY A 114 -18.05 -13.55 -10.05
C GLY A 114 -18.48 -12.11 -9.76
N LYS A 115 -19.61 -11.70 -10.33
CA LYS A 115 -20.14 -10.33 -10.15
C LYS A 115 -20.64 -10.15 -8.72
N VAL A 116 -20.31 -9.01 -8.10
CA VAL A 116 -20.84 -8.58 -6.80
C VAL A 116 -21.64 -7.28 -6.96
N GLY A 117 -22.56 -7.04 -6.04
CA GLY A 117 -23.45 -5.87 -6.04
C GLY A 117 -24.72 -6.00 -6.88
N GLY A 118 -25.42 -4.87 -7.02
CA GLY A 118 -26.72 -4.80 -7.68
C GLY A 118 -27.75 -5.74 -7.06
N ASP A 119 -28.45 -6.48 -7.94
CA ASP A 119 -29.54 -7.40 -7.59
C ASP A 119 -29.07 -8.70 -6.93
N THR A 120 -27.76 -9.01 -6.99
CA THR A 120 -27.23 -10.25 -6.41
C THR A 120 -27.26 -10.25 -4.89
N GLY A 121 -27.26 -9.06 -4.27
CA GLY A 121 -27.06 -8.90 -2.83
C GLY A 121 -25.70 -9.41 -2.34
N GLN A 122 -24.78 -9.82 -3.23
CA GLN A 122 -23.47 -10.35 -2.88
C GLN A 122 -22.45 -9.22 -2.76
N LEU A 123 -21.48 -9.42 -1.89
CA LEU A 123 -20.31 -8.57 -1.71
C LEU A 123 -19.05 -9.43 -1.65
N LEU A 124 -17.89 -8.82 -1.87
CA LEU A 124 -16.59 -9.45 -1.63
C LEU A 124 -15.94 -8.76 -0.44
N ALA A 125 -15.63 -9.51 0.61
CA ALA A 125 -14.92 -9.02 1.79
C ALA A 125 -13.46 -9.48 1.74
N LEU A 126 -12.52 -8.61 2.11
CA LEU A 126 -11.10 -8.89 2.25
C LEU A 126 -10.60 -8.43 3.60
N VAL A 127 -9.66 -9.18 4.17
CA VAL A 127 -9.02 -8.89 5.45
C VAL A 127 -7.51 -8.88 5.30
N PHE A 128 -6.91 -7.73 5.59
CA PHE A 128 -5.46 -7.51 5.60
C PHE A 128 -5.00 -7.38 7.06
N PRO A 129 -4.29 -8.37 7.62
CA PRO A 129 -3.62 -8.20 8.91
C PRO A 129 -2.57 -7.08 8.82
N LEU A 130 -2.54 -6.16 9.78
CA LEU A 130 -1.65 -5.00 9.71
C LEU A 130 -0.18 -5.41 9.73
N GLU A 131 0.16 -6.47 10.46
CA GLU A 131 1.51 -7.02 10.55
C GLU A 131 2.03 -7.57 9.21
N ARG A 132 1.14 -7.77 8.24
CA ARG A 132 1.46 -8.29 6.91
C ARG A 132 1.58 -7.18 5.85
N ILE A 133 1.20 -5.94 6.15
CA ILE A 133 1.36 -4.82 5.21
C ILE A 133 2.84 -4.47 5.10
N GLU A 134 3.40 -4.58 3.89
CA GLU A 134 4.82 -4.34 3.60
C GLU A 134 5.09 -2.92 3.13
N SER A 135 4.21 -2.38 2.31
CA SER A 135 4.31 -1.01 1.83
C SER A 135 2.96 -0.37 1.63
N VAL A 136 2.94 0.96 1.78
CA VAL A 136 1.83 1.82 1.41
C VAL A 136 2.38 2.98 0.59
N GLY A 137 1.89 3.13 -0.63
CA GLY A 137 2.40 4.12 -1.59
C GLY A 137 1.30 5.01 -2.15
N VAL A 138 1.64 6.24 -2.51
CA VAL A 138 0.77 7.13 -3.28
C VAL A 138 1.53 7.60 -4.52
N GLU A 139 1.06 7.15 -5.69
CA GLU A 139 1.55 7.60 -6.99
C GLU A 139 1.29 9.11 -7.13
N LYS A 140 2.30 9.87 -7.54
CA LYS A 140 2.20 11.27 -7.95
C LYS A 140 1.97 11.31 -9.45
N ARG A 141 0.97 12.08 -9.89
CA ARG A 141 0.73 12.36 -11.30
C ARG A 141 0.91 13.84 -11.58
N LEU A 142 1.58 14.14 -12.68
CA LEU A 142 1.61 15.50 -13.23
C LEU A 142 0.20 15.87 -13.72
N GLY A 143 -0.39 16.88 -13.11
CA GLY A 143 -1.64 17.45 -13.56
C GLY A 143 -1.46 18.20 -14.89
N ALA A 144 -2.57 18.41 -15.61
CA ALA A 144 -2.58 19.10 -16.90
C ALA A 144 -1.99 20.53 -16.89
N PHE A 145 -1.82 21.12 -15.71
CA PHE A 145 -1.24 22.46 -15.50
C PHE A 145 0.10 22.43 -14.75
N GLY A 146 0.81 21.29 -14.78
CA GLY A 146 2.14 21.14 -14.16
C GLY A 146 2.15 20.99 -12.64
N GLY A 147 1.00 21.04 -11.96
CA GLY A 147 0.89 20.76 -10.53
C GLY A 147 0.79 19.26 -10.24
N GLU A 148 1.44 18.78 -9.20
CA GLU A 148 1.32 17.40 -8.73
C GLU A 148 -0.09 17.11 -8.21
N ARG A 149 -0.62 15.95 -8.57
CA ARG A 149 -1.88 15.41 -8.08
C ARG A 149 -1.68 13.99 -7.57
N GLU A 150 -2.41 13.61 -6.53
CA GLU A 150 -2.42 12.23 -6.05
C GLU A 150 -3.09 11.32 -7.09
N GLY A 151 -2.31 10.40 -7.66
CA GLY A 151 -2.72 9.37 -8.60
C GLY A 151 -3.43 8.23 -7.90
N ARG A 152 -2.72 7.14 -7.60
CA ARG A 152 -3.24 5.89 -7.02
C ARG A 152 -2.64 5.65 -5.63
N LEU A 153 -3.46 5.20 -4.68
CA LEU A 153 -2.98 4.64 -3.41
C LEU A 153 -2.73 3.16 -3.65
N SER A 154 -1.58 2.64 -3.24
CA SER A 154 -1.23 1.22 -3.25
C SER A 154 -1.01 0.75 -1.80
N ILE A 155 -1.56 -0.42 -1.46
CA ILE A 155 -1.33 -1.10 -0.18
C ILE A 155 -0.94 -2.53 -0.54
N THR A 156 0.29 -2.90 -0.18
CA THR A 156 0.91 -4.15 -0.65
C THR A 156 1.21 -5.09 0.51
N ASN A 157 1.00 -6.38 0.29
CA ASN A 157 1.19 -7.47 1.25
C ASN A 157 2.09 -8.58 0.64
N ILE A 158 2.83 -9.29 1.50
CA ILE A 158 3.66 -10.49 1.29
C ILE A 158 4.39 -10.47 -0.02
N GLN A 159 5.62 -9.99 -0.01
CA GLN A 159 6.53 -10.07 -1.12
C GLN A 159 5.91 -9.61 -2.46
N HIS A 160 5.00 -8.64 -2.41
CA HIS A 160 4.22 -8.14 -3.55
C HIS A 160 3.21 -9.13 -4.18
N VAL A 161 2.76 -10.15 -3.45
CA VAL A 161 1.73 -11.10 -3.93
C VAL A 161 0.42 -10.38 -4.11
N VAL A 162 0.04 -9.45 -3.23
CA VAL A 162 -1.26 -8.78 -3.32
C VAL A 162 -1.14 -7.27 -3.16
N THR A 163 -1.76 -6.56 -4.11
CA THR A 163 -1.82 -5.11 -4.13
C THR A 163 -3.27 -4.66 -4.17
N LEU A 164 -3.72 -4.04 -3.08
CA LEU A 164 -4.94 -3.26 -3.04
C LEU A 164 -4.64 -1.85 -3.55
N TYR A 165 -5.45 -1.35 -4.46
CA TYR A 165 -5.30 0.01 -4.96
C TYR A 165 -6.60 0.81 -4.92
N LEU A 166 -6.48 2.10 -4.63
CA LEU A 166 -7.58 3.07 -4.71
C LEU A 166 -7.24 4.17 -5.72
N ASP A 167 -8.09 4.30 -6.74
CA ASP A 167 -8.01 5.39 -7.71
C ASP A 167 -8.78 6.62 -7.19
N GLU A 168 -9.85 6.41 -6.41
CA GLU A 168 -10.61 7.44 -5.72
C GLU A 168 -10.82 7.08 -4.25
N ALA A 169 -10.82 8.08 -3.38
CA ALA A 169 -11.00 7.88 -1.94
C ALA A 169 -11.76 9.04 -1.29
N ARG A 170 -12.70 8.72 -0.40
CA ARG A 170 -13.52 9.67 0.37
C ARG A 170 -13.89 9.09 1.74
N PRO A 171 -13.92 9.89 2.82
CA PRO A 171 -13.49 11.28 2.90
C PRO A 171 -11.95 11.40 2.91
N GLY A 172 -11.42 12.59 2.62
CA GLY A 172 -9.98 12.86 2.73
C GLY A 172 -9.19 12.65 1.44
N THR A 173 -7.87 12.61 1.58
CA THR A 173 -6.91 12.42 0.47
C THR A 173 -6.22 11.06 0.60
N LYS A 174 -5.64 10.55 -0.48
CA LYS A 174 -4.90 9.28 -0.47
C LYS A 174 -3.71 9.35 0.48
N ARG A 175 -3.03 10.50 0.55
CA ARG A 175 -1.99 10.76 1.54
C ARG A 175 -2.52 10.66 2.98
N SER A 176 -3.73 11.15 3.26
CA SER A 176 -4.30 11.02 4.60
C SER A 176 -4.62 9.58 5.00
N ILE A 177 -4.98 8.73 4.02
CA ILE A 177 -5.18 7.29 4.26
C ILE A 177 -3.84 6.61 4.57
N LEU A 178 -2.81 6.93 3.77
CA LEU A 178 -1.46 6.43 4.01
C LEU A 178 -1.00 6.79 5.42
N GLU A 179 -1.09 8.06 5.84
CA GLU A 179 -0.65 8.45 7.18
C GLU A 179 -1.50 7.81 8.30
N ALA A 180 -2.78 7.56 8.07
CA ALA A 180 -3.63 6.85 9.01
C ALA A 180 -3.22 5.37 9.19
N LEU A 181 -2.63 4.75 8.16
CA LEU A 181 -2.15 3.37 8.18
C LEU A 181 -0.79 3.21 8.88
N VAL A 182 0.08 4.23 8.82
CA VAL A 182 1.48 4.11 9.29
C VAL A 182 1.58 3.67 10.74
N ALA A 183 1.00 4.41 11.68
CA ALA A 183 1.16 4.12 13.09
C ALA A 183 0.58 2.75 13.50
N PRO A 184 -0.64 2.36 13.07
CA PRO A 184 -1.18 1.03 13.35
C PRO A 184 -0.33 -0.10 12.78
N VAL A 185 0.20 0.04 11.56
CA VAL A 185 1.08 -0.98 10.96
C VAL A 185 2.38 -1.12 11.75
N VAL A 186 3.00 -0.01 12.16
CA VAL A 186 4.21 -0.08 13.00
C VAL A 186 3.94 -0.79 14.34
N VAL A 187 2.83 -0.45 15.01
CA VAL A 187 2.44 -1.09 16.27
C VAL A 187 2.23 -2.58 16.10
N ALA A 188 1.56 -3.01 15.03
CA ALA A 188 1.28 -4.41 14.75
C ALA A 188 2.55 -5.23 14.41
N ARG A 189 3.52 -4.63 13.71
CA ARG A 189 4.76 -5.31 13.28
C ARG A 189 5.83 -5.39 14.36
N ARG A 190 5.90 -4.42 15.27
CA ARG A 190 6.95 -4.31 16.30
C ARG A 190 7.20 -5.60 17.11
N PRO A 191 6.18 -6.37 17.55
CA PRO A 191 6.40 -7.57 18.35
C PRO A 191 7.18 -8.68 17.63
N THR A 192 7.14 -8.71 16.29
CA THR A 192 7.79 -9.74 15.47
C THR A 192 8.99 -9.21 14.70
N ALA A 193 9.33 -7.93 14.85
CA ALA A 193 10.36 -7.27 14.07
C ALA A 193 11.77 -7.76 14.43
N GLY A 194 12.54 -8.17 13.42
CA GLY A 194 13.97 -8.39 13.56
C GLY A 194 14.74 -7.08 13.79
N ALA A 195 16.04 -7.15 14.10
CA ALA A 195 16.84 -5.96 14.40
C ALA A 195 16.84 -4.91 13.27
N LEU A 196 16.95 -5.34 12.01
CA LEU A 196 16.92 -4.46 10.84
C LEU A 196 15.53 -3.82 10.66
N GLU A 197 14.47 -4.63 10.77
CA GLU A 197 13.09 -4.17 10.67
C GLU A 197 12.76 -3.17 11.79
N ALA A 198 13.24 -3.40 13.02
CA ALA A 198 13.03 -2.47 14.13
C ALA A 198 13.64 -1.08 13.86
N VAL A 199 14.82 -1.01 13.22
CA VAL A 199 15.43 0.26 12.79
C VAL A 199 14.56 0.94 11.73
N GLN A 200 14.06 0.18 10.75
CA GLN A 200 13.19 0.70 9.71
C GLN A 200 11.86 1.23 10.27
N LEU A 201 11.21 0.48 11.15
CA LEU A 201 9.97 0.89 11.80
C LEU A 201 10.17 2.18 12.62
N ALA A 202 11.31 2.33 13.30
CA ALA A 202 11.65 3.55 14.02
C ALA A 202 11.88 4.75 13.07
N ALA A 203 12.49 4.52 11.90
CA ALA A 203 12.63 5.55 10.87
C ALA A 203 11.25 6.01 10.36
N VAL A 204 10.38 5.07 10.03
CA VAL A 204 9.00 5.34 9.59
C VAL A 204 8.21 6.13 10.64
N GLU A 205 8.34 5.81 11.93
CA GLU A 205 7.69 6.58 13.00
C GLU A 205 8.17 8.02 13.13
N ARG A 206 9.44 8.30 12.81
CA ARG A 206 9.97 9.67 12.76
C ARG A 206 9.49 10.47 11.54
N GLY A 207 8.79 9.81 10.62
CA GLY A 207 8.32 10.41 9.37
C GLY A 207 9.28 10.20 8.20
N ASP A 208 10.23 9.27 8.31
CA ASP A 208 11.09 8.89 7.18
C ASP A 208 10.24 8.14 6.14
N ARG A 209 10.36 8.56 4.88
CA ARG A 209 9.53 8.14 3.75
C ARG A 209 10.41 8.12 2.51
N GLU A 210 10.20 7.15 1.62
CA GLU A 210 10.84 7.17 0.32
C GLU A 210 10.03 8.09 -0.60
N ASP A 211 10.68 9.14 -1.09
CA ASP A 211 10.10 10.06 -2.05
C ASP A 211 10.85 9.90 -3.37
N ASP A 212 10.32 9.07 -4.25
CA ASP A 212 10.82 8.89 -5.61
C ASP A 212 10.10 9.89 -6.55
N GLU A 213 10.67 10.16 -7.73
CA GLU A 213 10.19 11.18 -8.68
C GLU A 213 8.72 11.00 -9.13
N GLY A 214 8.10 9.86 -8.81
CA GLY A 214 6.70 9.57 -9.11
C GLY A 214 5.89 8.97 -7.96
N GLU A 215 6.45 8.76 -6.76
CA GLU A 215 5.73 8.05 -5.70
C GLU A 215 6.17 8.49 -4.30
N TYR A 216 5.18 8.60 -3.40
CA TYR A 216 5.42 8.75 -1.98
C TYR A 216 5.15 7.42 -1.29
N VAL A 217 6.19 6.73 -0.82
CA VAL A 217 6.12 5.35 -0.32
C VAL A 217 6.59 5.24 1.12
N VAL A 218 5.86 4.44 1.90
CA VAL A 218 6.30 3.95 3.20
C VAL A 218 6.64 2.47 3.05
N LEU A 219 7.92 2.14 3.23
CA LEU A 219 8.38 0.75 3.32
C LEU A 219 8.50 0.35 4.79
N PHE A 220 7.70 -0.62 5.22
CA PHE A 220 7.79 -1.21 6.56
C PHE A 220 8.79 -2.37 6.62
N LEU A 221 9.07 -2.97 5.46
CA LEU A 221 10.08 -3.99 5.28
C LEU A 221 10.87 -3.64 4.01
N HIS A 222 12.19 -3.51 4.12
CA HIS A 222 13.00 -3.45 2.90
C HIS A 222 12.86 -4.80 2.19
N PRO A 223 12.52 -4.82 0.88
CA PRO A 223 12.78 -6.01 0.10
C PRO A 223 14.27 -6.30 0.27
N HIS A 224 14.64 -7.55 0.55
CA HIS A 224 16.02 -7.99 0.81
C HIS A 224 17.06 -7.62 -0.27
N SER A 225 16.69 -6.86 -1.29
CA SER A 225 17.55 -6.15 -2.24
C SER A 225 18.24 -4.92 -1.59
N ALA A 226 19.14 -5.18 -0.64
CA ALA A 226 20.26 -4.29 -0.31
C ALA A 226 21.48 -5.06 0.24
N LEU A 227 21.60 -6.34 -0.11
CA LEU A 227 22.89 -7.04 -0.16
C LEU A 227 23.11 -7.49 -1.62
N GLY A 228 23.65 -6.57 -2.41
CA GLY A 228 24.36 -6.88 -3.66
C GLY A 228 23.53 -6.86 -4.95
N ASP A 229 23.82 -5.87 -5.80
CA ASP A 229 23.77 -6.00 -7.25
C ASP A 229 24.42 -7.33 -7.68
N VAL A 230 23.62 -8.31 -8.10
CA VAL A 230 24.08 -9.39 -8.99
C VAL A 230 23.01 -9.63 -10.05
N THR A 231 23.39 -9.29 -11.26
CA THR A 231 22.70 -9.54 -12.52
C THR A 231 22.36 -11.02 -12.68
N THR A 232 21.08 -11.30 -12.96
CA THR A 232 20.50 -12.41 -13.73
C THR A 232 21.37 -13.66 -13.96
N ILE A 233 21.39 -14.64 -13.04
CA ILE A 233 21.64 -16.06 -13.37
C ILE A 233 20.81 -16.96 -12.42
N GLN A 234 20.17 -17.98 -13.01
CA GLN A 234 19.54 -19.17 -12.42
C GLN A 234 20.04 -19.54 -10.99
N PRO A 235 19.16 -19.90 -10.03
CA PRO A 235 19.60 -20.14 -8.66
C PRO A 235 20.48 -21.39 -8.58
N CYS A 236 21.79 -21.19 -8.42
CA CYS A 236 22.63 -22.16 -7.76
C CYS A 236 22.28 -22.16 -6.26
N PRO A 237 22.32 -23.33 -5.57
CA PRO A 237 22.24 -23.36 -4.11
C PRO A 237 23.35 -22.48 -3.54
N SER A 238 23.07 -21.74 -2.46
CA SER A 238 24.04 -20.80 -1.88
C SER A 238 25.34 -21.52 -1.54
N THR A 239 26.46 -20.91 -1.90
CA THR A 239 27.81 -21.43 -1.64
C THR A 239 28.31 -21.07 -0.24
N ASP A 240 27.53 -20.35 0.57
CA ASP A 240 27.91 -20.02 1.94
C ASP A 240 27.83 -21.29 2.81
N PRO A 241 28.97 -21.79 3.32
CA PRO A 241 28.99 -22.99 4.17
C PRO A 241 28.12 -22.86 5.43
N ALA A 242 27.92 -21.62 5.92
CA ALA A 242 27.12 -21.38 7.12
C ALA A 242 25.62 -21.57 6.88
N GLU A 243 25.13 -21.17 5.70
CA GLU A 243 23.73 -21.35 5.29
C GLU A 243 23.44 -22.82 4.95
N LEU A 244 24.37 -23.49 4.28
CA LEU A 244 24.27 -24.91 3.93
C LEU A 244 24.09 -25.80 5.17
N ALA A 245 24.86 -25.53 6.23
CA ALA A 245 24.72 -26.21 7.51
C ALA A 245 23.37 -25.92 8.19
N GLY A 246 22.87 -24.68 8.12
CA GLY A 246 21.54 -24.32 8.64
C GLY A 246 20.42 -25.09 7.94
N LYS A 247 20.48 -25.14 6.61
CA LYS A 247 19.52 -25.84 5.74
C LYS A 247 19.57 -27.34 5.92
N ALA A 248 20.76 -27.93 6.08
CA ALA A 248 20.92 -29.35 6.35
C ALA A 248 20.17 -29.79 7.62
N ILE A 249 20.30 -29.02 8.70
CA ILE A 249 19.63 -29.28 9.97
C ILE A 249 18.12 -29.11 9.88
N GLU A 250 17.63 -28.11 9.15
CA GLU A 250 16.19 -27.91 8.92
C GLU A 250 15.56 -29.06 8.14
N LEU A 251 16.29 -29.64 7.17
CA LEU A 251 15.82 -30.77 6.39
C LEU A 251 15.87 -32.08 7.18
N LEU A 252 16.88 -32.25 8.05
CA LEU A 252 17.04 -33.44 8.88
C LEU A 252 16.06 -33.48 10.04
N ALA A 253 15.86 -32.37 10.77
CA ALA A 253 15.08 -32.33 12.00
C ALA A 253 13.71 -33.04 11.95
N PRO A 254 12.84 -32.82 10.94
CA PRO A 254 11.54 -33.50 10.87
C PRO A 254 11.63 -34.98 10.46
N ARG A 255 12.77 -35.44 9.93
CA ARG A 255 12.99 -36.79 9.39
C ARG A 255 13.74 -37.73 10.33
N LEU A 256 14.43 -37.19 11.35
CA LEU A 256 15.22 -37.98 12.30
C LEU A 256 14.45 -39.12 12.99
N PRO A 257 13.18 -38.95 13.42
CA PRO A 257 12.44 -40.05 14.06
C PRO A 257 12.21 -41.27 13.16
N GLY A 258 12.17 -41.09 11.83
CA GLY A 258 11.93 -42.15 10.85
C GLY A 258 13.19 -42.70 10.16
N LEU A 259 14.36 -42.07 10.38
CA LEU A 259 15.63 -42.54 9.79
C LEU A 259 16.21 -43.78 10.49
N ALA A 260 15.63 -44.20 11.62
CA ALA A 260 16.01 -45.41 12.35
C ALA A 260 15.44 -46.71 11.73
N ASP A 261 14.39 -46.59 10.91
CA ASP A 261 13.77 -47.72 10.22
C ASP A 261 14.50 -48.02 8.90
N ALA A 262 14.62 -49.31 8.54
CA ALA A 262 15.44 -49.78 7.41
C ALA A 262 14.97 -49.29 6.02
N ASP A 263 13.76 -48.73 5.93
CA ASP A 263 13.13 -48.23 4.69
C ASP A 263 13.15 -46.68 4.57
N GLY A 264 14.02 -46.00 5.31
CA GLY A 264 14.10 -44.54 5.33
C GLY A 264 14.48 -43.88 3.99
N ASP A 265 14.03 -42.63 3.80
CA ASP A 265 14.33 -41.73 2.67
C ASP A 265 15.84 -41.66 2.39
N ALA A 266 16.31 -42.39 1.36
CA ALA A 266 17.73 -42.58 1.06
C ALA A 266 18.52 -41.26 0.92
N PRO A 267 17.99 -40.21 0.26
CA PRO A 267 18.58 -38.87 0.28
C PRO A 267 18.74 -38.27 1.69
N ALA A 268 17.72 -38.36 2.54
CA ALA A 268 17.79 -37.83 3.90
C ALA A 268 18.78 -38.62 4.77
N ARG A 269 18.93 -39.93 4.51
CA ARG A 269 19.93 -40.77 5.15
C ARG A 269 21.35 -40.38 4.76
N ALA A 270 21.59 -40.08 3.48
CA ALA A 270 22.90 -39.59 3.03
C ALA A 270 23.28 -38.26 3.69
N LEU A 271 22.32 -37.33 3.84
CA LEU A 271 22.53 -36.07 4.56
C LEU A 271 22.82 -36.30 6.05
N TYR A 272 22.13 -37.25 6.68
CA TYR A 272 22.38 -37.65 8.06
C TYR A 272 23.80 -38.19 8.23
N ASP A 273 24.24 -39.10 7.36
CA ASP A 273 25.56 -39.72 7.45
C ASP A 273 26.68 -38.67 7.27
N VAL A 274 26.53 -37.71 6.35
CA VAL A 274 27.49 -36.61 6.17
C VAL A 274 27.61 -35.74 7.42
N ALA A 275 26.48 -35.40 8.07
CA ALA A 275 26.48 -34.62 9.31
C ALA A 275 27.06 -35.42 10.49
N ALA A 276 26.73 -36.71 10.58
CA ALA A 276 27.24 -37.63 11.61
C ALA A 276 28.76 -37.78 11.53
N ASP A 277 29.29 -37.98 10.32
CA ASP A 277 30.72 -38.15 10.08
C ASP A 277 31.51 -36.86 10.37
N ALA A 278 30.95 -35.69 10.03
CA ALA A 278 31.55 -34.40 10.34
C ALA A 278 31.70 -34.20 11.86
N LEU A 279 30.64 -34.47 12.64
CA LEU A 279 30.68 -34.31 14.09
C LEU A 279 31.53 -35.37 14.78
N ARG A 280 31.56 -36.60 14.24
CA ARG A 280 32.50 -37.63 14.70
C ARG A 280 33.96 -37.20 14.49
N GLY A 281 34.27 -36.57 13.36
CA GLY A 281 35.58 -36.00 13.08
C GLY A 281 35.99 -34.90 14.06
N LEU A 282 35.02 -34.17 14.62
CA LEU A 282 35.23 -33.17 15.67
C LEU A 282 35.29 -33.75 17.09
N GLY A 283 35.03 -35.05 17.27
CA GLY A 283 34.89 -35.67 18.60
C GLY A 283 33.54 -35.45 19.28
N GLU A 284 32.56 -34.87 18.57
CA GLU A 284 31.26 -34.43 19.10
C GLU A 284 30.14 -35.44 18.76
N SER A 285 30.45 -36.74 18.87
CA SER A 285 29.49 -37.81 18.51
C SER A 285 28.26 -37.81 19.44
N ASP A 286 28.47 -37.49 20.73
CA ASP A 286 27.40 -37.47 21.73
C ASP A 286 26.39 -36.34 21.45
N ALA A 287 26.87 -35.17 21.00
CA ALA A 287 26.01 -34.06 20.62
C ALA A 287 25.10 -34.39 19.43
N PHE A 288 25.58 -35.21 18.49
CA PHE A 288 24.77 -35.66 17.36
C PHE A 288 23.72 -36.71 17.76
N VAL A 289 24.07 -37.62 18.68
CA VAL A 289 23.11 -38.59 19.24
C VAL A 289 22.01 -37.85 20.02
N GLU A 290 22.36 -36.83 20.80
CA GLU A 290 21.38 -36.00 21.51
C GLU A 290 20.46 -35.25 20.53
N PHE A 291 21.01 -34.70 19.45
CA PHE A 291 20.22 -34.06 18.39
C PHE A 291 19.28 -35.03 17.68
N ALA A 292 19.72 -36.26 17.39
CA ALA A 292 18.88 -37.29 16.80
C ALA A 292 17.72 -37.70 17.74
N ALA A 293 17.97 -37.74 19.05
CA ALA A 293 16.96 -38.03 20.05
C ALA A 293 16.00 -36.84 20.31
N ASN A 294 16.49 -35.61 20.20
CA ASN A 294 15.72 -34.39 20.42
C ASN A 294 16.05 -33.27 19.40
N PRO A 295 15.42 -33.29 18.21
CA PRO A 295 15.73 -32.37 17.11
C PRO A 295 15.42 -30.90 17.41
N VAL A 296 14.63 -30.61 18.44
CA VAL A 296 14.26 -29.24 18.84
C VAL A 296 15.47 -28.46 19.37
N ASN A 297 16.46 -29.15 19.94
CA ASN A 297 17.70 -28.53 20.44
C ASN A 297 18.84 -28.57 19.40
N SER A 298 18.60 -27.98 18.23
CA SER A 298 19.53 -28.09 17.09
C SER A 298 20.63 -27.01 17.05
N SER A 299 20.64 -26.08 18.01
CA SER A 299 21.48 -24.87 17.94
C SER A 299 22.98 -25.15 18.06
N LEU A 300 23.35 -26.13 18.91
CA LEU A 300 24.74 -26.56 19.11
C LEU A 300 25.26 -27.29 17.87
N VAL A 301 24.53 -28.30 17.40
CA VAL A 301 24.87 -29.07 16.21
C VAL A 301 24.96 -28.17 14.97
N ARG A 302 24.03 -27.22 14.81
CA ARG A 302 24.08 -26.22 13.74
C ARG A 302 25.38 -25.42 13.80
N ARG A 303 25.78 -24.91 14.97
CA ARG A 303 27.03 -24.13 15.12
C ARG A 303 28.27 -24.97 14.81
N MET A 304 28.32 -26.23 15.26
CA MET A 304 29.44 -27.13 15.00
C MET A 304 29.56 -27.47 13.51
N LEU A 305 28.44 -27.80 12.85
CA LEU A 305 28.44 -28.07 11.40
C LEU A 305 28.83 -26.82 10.59
N GLN A 306 28.39 -25.63 11.03
CA GLN A 306 28.79 -24.35 10.41
C GLN A 306 30.30 -24.11 10.51
N GLY A 307 30.89 -24.35 11.69
CA GLY A 307 32.35 -24.26 11.88
C GLY A 307 33.09 -25.25 10.99
N ALA A 308 32.66 -26.53 11.02
CA ALA A 308 33.28 -27.58 10.22
C ALA A 308 33.21 -27.28 8.70
N ALA A 309 32.05 -26.86 8.20
CA ALA A 309 31.87 -26.55 6.79
C ALA A 309 32.66 -25.30 6.36
N ARG A 310 32.89 -24.36 7.28
CA ARG A 310 33.73 -23.18 7.03
C ARG A 310 35.21 -23.54 6.95
N ASP A 311 35.66 -24.48 7.77
CA ASP A 311 37.07 -24.87 7.89
C ASP A 311 37.47 -25.95 6.86
N ASP A 312 36.52 -26.73 6.35
CA ASP A 312 36.71 -27.79 5.35
C ASP A 312 35.78 -27.59 4.14
N ALA A 313 36.35 -27.08 3.04
CA ALA A 313 35.64 -26.88 1.79
C ALA A 313 35.10 -28.19 1.18
N GLY A 314 35.81 -29.31 1.37
CA GLY A 314 35.35 -30.63 0.90
C GLY A 314 34.12 -31.09 1.67
N LEU A 315 34.04 -30.80 2.98
CA LEU A 315 32.84 -31.04 3.77
C LEU A 315 31.67 -30.16 3.30
N ALA A 316 31.91 -28.88 3.01
CA ALA A 316 30.87 -27.97 2.50
C ALA A 316 30.27 -28.47 1.18
N GLU A 317 31.10 -28.95 0.24
CA GLU A 317 30.64 -29.54 -1.02
C GLU A 317 29.78 -30.79 -0.81
N ARG A 318 30.18 -31.68 0.12
CA ARG A 318 29.38 -32.88 0.45
C ARG A 318 28.04 -32.51 1.10
N ILE A 319 28.02 -31.52 1.98
CA ILE A 319 26.78 -31.01 2.59
C ILE A 319 25.88 -30.42 1.50
N ALA A 320 26.42 -29.61 0.60
CA ALA A 320 25.66 -29.02 -0.51
C ALA A 320 25.04 -30.09 -1.42
N ALA A 321 25.83 -31.10 -1.82
CA ALA A 321 25.36 -32.21 -2.64
C ALA A 321 24.24 -33.00 -1.94
N ALA A 322 24.39 -33.27 -0.64
CA ALA A 322 23.39 -33.98 0.14
C ALA A 322 22.12 -33.16 0.35
N VAL A 323 22.22 -31.85 0.62
CA VAL A 323 21.06 -30.94 0.73
C VAL A 323 20.28 -30.86 -0.58
N ALA A 324 20.97 -30.80 -1.72
CA ALA A 324 20.35 -30.76 -3.03
C ALA A 324 19.59 -32.05 -3.38
N ALA A 325 20.04 -33.19 -2.85
CA ALA A 325 19.41 -34.49 -3.09
C ALA A 325 18.11 -34.71 -2.28
N VAL A 326 17.93 -34.02 -1.15
CA VAL A 326 16.75 -34.21 -0.28
C VAL A 326 15.52 -33.49 -0.88
N PRO A 327 14.40 -34.21 -1.13
CA PRO A 327 13.17 -33.61 -1.60
C PRO A 327 12.65 -32.55 -0.61
N GLN A 328 12.48 -31.32 -1.09
CA GLN A 328 11.91 -30.24 -0.28
C GLN A 328 10.40 -30.50 -0.11
N GLN A 329 9.99 -31.07 1.03
CA GLN A 329 8.57 -31.19 1.35
C GLN A 329 8.01 -29.79 1.71
N PRO A 330 6.87 -29.38 1.14
CA PRO A 330 6.19 -28.17 1.59
C PRO A 330 5.72 -28.34 3.04
N PRO A 331 5.79 -27.29 3.88
CA PRO A 331 5.38 -27.37 5.27
C PRO A 331 3.89 -27.67 5.38
N THR A 332 3.54 -28.78 6.02
CA THR A 332 2.15 -29.17 6.30
C THR A 332 1.72 -28.56 7.63
N TRP A 333 1.02 -27.42 7.56
CA TRP A 333 0.48 -26.73 8.74
C TRP A 333 -0.89 -27.30 9.14
N HIS A 334 -0.92 -28.51 9.71
CA HIS A 334 -2.07 -29.01 10.44
C HIS A 334 -1.62 -29.61 11.78
N GLN A 335 -1.64 -28.79 12.82
CA GLN A 335 -1.81 -29.26 14.19
C GLN A 335 -3.04 -28.58 14.78
N GLU A 336 -4.10 -29.37 14.91
CA GLU A 336 -5.36 -29.05 15.55
C GLU A 336 -5.10 -28.87 17.05
N VAL A 337 -4.93 -27.63 17.50
CA VAL A 337 -4.91 -27.30 18.92
C VAL A 337 -6.35 -27.17 19.39
N THR A 338 -6.92 -28.28 19.84
CA THR A 338 -8.13 -28.27 20.68
C THR A 338 -7.82 -27.55 22.00
N HIS A 339 -8.30 -26.32 22.16
CA HIS A 339 -8.37 -25.66 23.47
C HIS A 339 -9.83 -25.47 23.87
N GLY A 340 -10.23 -26.22 24.89
CA GLY A 340 -11.53 -26.14 25.54
C GLY A 340 -11.65 -24.91 26.46
N GLY A 341 -12.77 -24.21 26.29
CA GLY A 341 -13.60 -23.53 27.30
C GLY A 341 -12.96 -22.75 28.45
N ALA A 342 -13.18 -21.44 28.47
CA ALA A 342 -13.77 -20.71 29.61
C ALA A 342 -14.21 -19.30 29.17
N ALA A 343 -15.48 -18.96 29.40
CA ALA A 343 -16.03 -17.63 29.13
C ALA A 343 -15.72 -16.65 30.28
N PRO A 344 -15.26 -15.41 30.01
CA PRO A 344 -15.18 -14.37 31.03
C PRO A 344 -16.37 -13.40 30.97
N THR A 345 -16.83 -13.08 32.17
CA THR A 345 -17.95 -12.22 32.56
C THR A 345 -17.75 -10.76 32.13
N ALA A 346 -18.81 -10.14 31.59
CA ALA A 346 -18.83 -8.75 31.15
C ALA A 346 -18.84 -7.75 32.33
N ILE A 347 -17.90 -6.81 32.32
CA ILE A 347 -17.90 -5.61 33.18
C ILE A 347 -18.18 -4.40 32.27
N ARG A 348 -19.29 -3.70 32.53
CA ARG A 348 -19.63 -2.40 31.90
C ARG A 348 -18.94 -1.26 32.66
N PRO A 349 -18.26 -0.33 31.97
CA PRO A 349 -18.09 1.04 32.46
C PRO A 349 -18.96 2.01 31.65
N ASP A 350 -19.85 2.69 32.36
CA ASP A 350 -20.61 3.85 31.89
C ASP A 350 -19.65 5.04 31.72
N VAL A 351 -19.39 5.46 30.48
CA VAL A 351 -18.69 6.72 30.19
C VAL A 351 -19.53 7.51 29.18
N ARG A 352 -20.19 8.57 29.67
CA ARG A 352 -20.88 9.57 28.85
C ARG A 352 -19.85 10.44 28.11
N VAL A 353 -19.85 10.36 26.78
CA VAL A 353 -19.15 11.30 25.89
C VAL A 353 -20.15 12.38 25.42
N PRO A 354 -19.81 13.69 25.46
CA PRO A 354 -20.69 14.76 25.00
C PRO A 354 -20.79 14.82 23.47
N ALA A 355 -21.96 15.25 23.00
CA ALA A 355 -22.36 15.30 21.60
C ALA A 355 -21.47 16.19 20.70
N PRO A 356 -21.30 15.84 19.41
CA PRO A 356 -20.59 16.70 18.46
C PRO A 356 -21.43 17.91 18.05
N VAL A 357 -20.78 19.08 18.09
CA VAL A 357 -21.28 20.37 17.59
C VAL A 357 -21.37 20.32 16.06
N THR A 358 -22.60 20.36 15.53
CA THR A 358 -22.86 20.49 14.10
C THR A 358 -22.63 21.94 13.63
N GLY A 359 -21.42 22.22 13.14
CA GLY A 359 -21.07 23.47 12.46
C GLY A 359 -20.99 23.28 10.95
N GLN A 360 -22.13 23.11 10.27
CA GLN A 360 -22.19 22.96 8.82
C GLN A 360 -22.02 24.34 8.15
N ARG A 361 -20.80 24.70 7.72
CA ARG A 361 -20.57 25.88 6.89
C ARG A 361 -20.98 25.58 5.43
N LYS A 362 -22.10 26.17 5.01
CA LYS A 362 -22.54 26.26 3.62
C LYS A 362 -21.50 27.05 2.80
N GLY A 363 -20.72 26.34 1.98
CA GLY A 363 -19.93 26.99 0.93
C GLY A 363 -20.87 27.57 -0.14
N PRO A 364 -20.52 28.70 -0.78
CA PRO A 364 -21.35 29.30 -1.82
C PRO A 364 -21.50 28.33 -2.99
N SER A 365 -22.75 28.07 -3.34
CA SER A 365 -23.18 27.17 -4.41
C SER A 365 -22.58 27.58 -5.76
N GLY A 366 -22.01 26.62 -6.49
CA GLY A 366 -21.48 26.77 -7.86
C GLY A 366 -22.49 27.27 -8.92
N GLY A 367 -23.75 27.52 -8.55
CA GLY A 367 -24.76 28.12 -9.42
C GLY A 367 -24.44 29.56 -9.85
N VAL A 368 -23.66 30.32 -9.08
CA VAL A 368 -23.31 31.71 -9.45
C VAL A 368 -22.36 31.74 -10.65
N LEU A 369 -21.40 30.82 -10.73
CA LEU A 369 -20.46 30.75 -11.86
C LEU A 369 -21.15 30.32 -13.15
N VAL A 370 -22.09 29.38 -13.07
CA VAL A 370 -22.88 28.94 -14.24
C VAL A 370 -23.77 30.07 -14.75
N ALA A 371 -24.42 30.83 -13.86
CA ALA A 371 -25.27 31.96 -14.24
C ALA A 371 -24.49 33.08 -14.94
N VAL A 372 -23.28 33.39 -14.46
CA VAL A 372 -22.40 34.39 -15.09
C VAL A 372 -21.95 33.93 -16.48
N PHE A 373 -21.58 32.65 -16.63
CA PHE A 373 -21.14 32.12 -17.92
C PHE A 373 -22.24 32.14 -18.98
N VAL A 374 -23.46 31.78 -18.60
CA VAL A 374 -24.64 31.83 -19.47
C VAL A 374 -24.95 33.28 -19.88
N ALA A 375 -24.92 34.22 -18.94
CA ALA A 375 -25.18 35.64 -19.22
C ALA A 375 -24.17 36.23 -20.21
N VAL A 376 -22.87 35.93 -20.03
CA VAL A 376 -21.81 36.40 -20.96
C VAL A 376 -22.02 35.83 -22.36
N THR A 377 -22.33 34.54 -22.47
CA THR A 377 -22.51 33.86 -23.76
C THR A 377 -23.73 34.42 -24.52
N LEU A 378 -24.84 34.66 -23.81
CA LEU A 378 -26.05 35.26 -24.39
C LEU A 378 -25.80 36.72 -24.81
N CYS A 379 -25.06 37.51 -24.02
CA CYS A 379 -24.67 38.87 -24.41
C CYS A 379 -23.78 38.88 -25.65
N SER A 380 -22.81 37.96 -25.75
CA SER A 380 -21.93 37.83 -26.92
C SER A 380 -22.72 37.48 -28.18
N LEU A 381 -23.67 36.53 -28.08
CA LEU A 381 -24.54 36.14 -29.20
C LEU A 381 -25.48 37.26 -29.64
N ALA A 382 -26.03 38.04 -28.70
CA ALA A 382 -26.87 39.19 -29.00
C ALA A 382 -26.09 40.31 -29.71
N LEU A 383 -24.85 40.57 -29.29
CA LEU A 383 -23.95 41.55 -29.91
C LEU A 383 -23.50 41.12 -31.32
N LEU A 384 -23.23 39.83 -31.52
CA LEU A 384 -22.88 39.25 -32.83
C LEU A 384 -23.99 39.42 -33.88
N ARG A 385 -25.25 39.45 -33.45
CA ARG A 385 -26.40 39.58 -34.35
C ARG A 385 -26.68 41.03 -34.77
N TRP A 386 -26.17 42.02 -34.04
CA TRP A 386 -26.49 43.44 -34.24
C TRP A 386 -25.45 44.19 -35.08
N VAL A 387 -24.29 43.58 -35.31
CA VAL A 387 -23.13 44.26 -35.87
C VAL A 387 -23.05 44.06 -37.39
N SER A 388 -23.60 45.04 -38.12
CA SER A 388 -23.24 45.34 -39.51
C SER A 388 -21.73 45.48 -39.65
N THR A 389 -21.18 45.06 -40.79
CA THR A 389 -19.77 44.74 -41.08
C THR A 389 -18.72 45.81 -40.70
N TRP A 390 -19.14 47.04 -40.40
CA TRP A 390 -18.25 48.11 -39.91
C TRP A 390 -18.06 48.14 -38.39
N ASN A 391 -18.95 47.52 -37.61
CA ASN A 391 -18.86 47.46 -36.14
C ASN A 391 -18.13 46.21 -35.62
N PHE A 392 -17.73 45.27 -36.49
CA PHE A 392 -17.10 44.01 -36.06
C PHE A 392 -15.69 44.25 -35.49
N VAL A 393 -14.95 45.21 -36.06
CA VAL A 393 -13.63 45.61 -35.56
C VAL A 393 -13.75 46.27 -34.19
N VAL A 394 -14.74 47.15 -33.99
CA VAL A 394 -15.00 47.80 -32.70
C VAL A 394 -15.43 46.78 -31.64
N LEU A 395 -16.27 45.81 -32.02
CA LEU A 395 -16.69 44.72 -31.15
C LEU A 395 -15.51 43.84 -30.73
N LEU A 396 -14.60 43.51 -31.67
CA LEU A 396 -13.38 42.76 -31.38
C LEU A 396 -12.45 43.50 -30.42
N ILE A 397 -12.27 44.81 -30.62
CA ILE A 397 -11.45 45.65 -29.71
C ILE A 397 -12.07 45.69 -28.32
N LEU A 398 -13.39 45.86 -28.21
CA LEU A 398 -14.09 45.88 -26.92
C LEU A 398 -14.05 44.51 -26.23
N LEU A 399 -14.19 43.41 -26.96
CA LEU A 399 -14.07 42.05 -26.41
C LEU A 399 -12.64 41.76 -25.93
N ALA A 400 -11.61 42.21 -26.68
CA ALA A 400 -10.22 42.09 -26.26
C ALA A 400 -9.93 42.92 -24.99
N ALA A 401 -10.42 44.17 -24.94
CA ALA A 401 -10.28 45.02 -23.75
C ALA A 401 -11.01 44.41 -22.53
N LEU A 402 -12.22 43.89 -22.72
CA LEU A 402 -12.98 43.20 -21.67
C LEU A 402 -12.24 41.94 -21.19
N ALA A 403 -11.69 41.14 -22.10
CA ALA A 403 -10.90 39.96 -21.74
C ALA A 403 -9.68 40.33 -20.90
N VAL A 404 -8.97 41.42 -21.24
CA VAL A 404 -7.84 41.92 -20.43
C VAL A 404 -8.31 42.35 -19.03
N VAL A 405 -9.42 43.07 -18.92
CA VAL A 405 -9.97 43.49 -17.61
C VAL A 405 -10.41 42.28 -16.79
N VAL A 406 -11.09 41.31 -17.40
CA VAL A 406 -11.52 40.07 -16.71
C VAL A 406 -10.31 39.26 -16.26
N VAL A 407 -9.28 39.09 -17.10
CA VAL A 407 -8.04 38.39 -16.72
C VAL A 407 -7.33 39.12 -15.57
N ASN A 408 -7.29 40.45 -15.59
CA ASN A 408 -6.62 41.23 -14.54
C ASN A 408 -7.38 41.15 -13.21
N VAL A 409 -8.71 41.32 -13.23
CA VAL A 409 -9.57 41.23 -12.04
C VAL A 409 -9.62 39.79 -11.50
N MET A 410 -9.69 38.80 -12.39
CA MET A 410 -9.64 37.39 -11.99
C MET A 410 -8.26 37.02 -11.48
N SER A 411 -7.16 37.52 -12.05
CA SER A 411 -5.80 37.28 -11.55
C SER A 411 -5.63 37.82 -10.13
N GLU A 412 -6.10 39.04 -9.87
CA GLU A 412 -6.01 39.68 -8.55
C GLU A 412 -6.87 38.94 -7.52
N LYS A 413 -8.14 38.64 -7.86
CA LYS A 413 -9.03 37.91 -6.94
C LYS A 413 -8.73 36.42 -6.80
N PHE A 414 -8.14 35.80 -7.82
CA PHE A 414 -7.72 34.40 -7.77
C PHE A 414 -6.42 34.27 -6.98
N ALA A 415 -5.50 35.23 -7.06
CA ALA A 415 -4.33 35.29 -6.19
C ALA A 415 -4.77 35.40 -4.73
N ASP A 416 -5.68 36.33 -4.42
CA ASP A 416 -6.22 36.48 -3.06
C ASP A 416 -6.96 35.21 -2.61
N TRP A 417 -7.88 34.67 -3.43
CA TRP A 417 -8.68 33.50 -3.05
C TRP A 417 -7.86 32.20 -2.91
N ALA A 418 -6.87 31.98 -3.78
CA ALA A 418 -6.07 30.76 -3.77
C ALA A 418 -4.98 30.79 -2.68
N PHE A 419 -4.40 31.98 -2.39
CA PHE A 419 -3.32 32.09 -1.41
C PHE A 419 -3.79 32.39 0.01
N GLU A 420 -4.96 33.02 0.22
CA GLU A 420 -5.46 33.34 1.57
C GLU A 420 -5.54 32.12 2.52
N PRO A 421 -6.04 30.93 2.09
CA PRO A 421 -6.09 29.75 2.96
C PRO A 421 -4.70 29.19 3.29
N PHE A 422 -3.76 29.30 2.33
CA PHE A 422 -2.37 28.87 2.50
C PHE A 422 -1.61 29.82 3.44
N MET A 423 -1.76 31.12 3.24
CA MET A 423 -1.15 32.17 4.08
C MET A 423 -1.71 32.16 5.50
N ARG A 424 -3.00 31.87 5.69
CA ARG A 424 -3.59 31.70 7.02
C ARG A 424 -2.99 30.51 7.77
N ARG A 425 -2.80 29.37 7.10
CA ARG A 425 -2.12 28.18 7.69
C ARG A 425 -0.63 28.42 7.94
N ALA A 426 0.04 29.18 7.07
CA ALA A 426 1.43 29.56 7.27
C ALA A 426 1.61 30.50 8.48
N ARG A 427 0.70 31.47 8.68
CA ARG A 427 0.67 32.35 9.87
C ARG A 427 0.35 31.60 11.16
N GLU A 428 -0.50 30.57 11.11
CA GLU A 428 -0.79 29.72 12.27
C GLU A 428 0.36 28.78 12.63
N LYS A 429 1.18 28.35 11.66
CA LYS A 429 2.34 27.48 11.91
C LYS A 429 3.63 28.22 12.26
N VAL A 430 3.84 29.44 11.75
CA VAL A 430 5.01 30.26 12.06
C VAL A 430 4.69 31.16 13.24
N GLY A 431 4.74 30.58 14.44
CA GLY A 431 4.66 31.32 15.69
C GLY A 431 5.91 32.19 15.89
N LYS A 432 5.69 33.52 15.94
CA LYS A 432 6.62 34.61 16.27
C LYS A 432 7.75 34.90 15.25
N PRO A 433 8.09 36.18 15.02
CA PRO A 433 9.23 36.57 14.20
C PRO A 433 10.53 35.99 14.77
N ILE A 434 11.39 35.48 13.88
CA ILE A 434 12.71 34.97 14.25
C ILE A 434 13.65 36.18 14.25
N GLN A 435 14.15 36.54 15.44
CA GLN A 435 15.23 37.51 15.58
C GLN A 435 16.56 36.83 15.21
N ASP A 436 17.30 37.45 14.29
CA ASP A 436 18.69 37.11 14.06
C ASP A 436 19.50 37.45 15.34
N PRO A 437 20.13 36.46 15.99
CA PRO A 437 20.82 36.66 17.26
C PRO A 437 22.08 37.53 17.17
N GLU A 438 22.64 37.74 15.97
CA GLU A 438 23.83 38.58 15.81
C GLU A 438 23.50 40.04 15.49
N THR A 439 22.39 40.29 14.79
CA THR A 439 22.05 41.62 14.30
C THR A 439 20.85 42.27 15.01
N GLY A 440 20.04 41.49 15.73
CA GLY A 440 18.82 41.97 16.40
C GLY A 440 17.71 42.41 15.45
N VAL A 441 17.88 42.19 14.13
CA VAL A 441 16.91 42.59 13.10
C VAL A 441 15.87 41.49 12.94
N GLU A 442 14.58 41.86 13.02
CA GLU A 442 13.48 40.94 12.69
C GLU A 442 13.41 40.72 11.17
N TYR A 443 13.54 39.47 10.74
CA TYR A 443 13.31 39.08 9.35
C TYR A 443 11.92 38.47 9.17
N VAL A 444 11.14 39.05 8.26
CA VAL A 444 9.91 38.43 7.73
C VAL A 444 10.29 37.78 6.40
N PRO A 445 10.36 36.44 6.31
CA PRO A 445 10.49 35.78 5.01
C PRO A 445 9.18 36.02 4.27
N TRP A 446 9.19 36.09 2.94
CA TRP A 446 8.02 36.36 2.07
C TRP A 446 7.74 37.84 1.78
N GLN A 447 8.61 38.45 0.97
CA GLN A 447 8.19 39.51 0.05
C GLN A 447 7.76 38.87 -1.27
N HIS A 448 6.48 39.08 -1.64
CA HIS A 448 5.96 38.81 -2.98
C HIS A 448 6.88 39.44 -4.03
N ARG A 449 7.49 38.63 -4.90
CA ARG A 449 7.92 39.14 -6.21
C ARG A 449 6.66 39.15 -7.10
N PRO A 450 6.12 40.32 -7.48
CA PRO A 450 5.07 40.34 -8.48
C PRO A 450 5.57 39.65 -9.75
N LEU A 451 4.67 39.00 -10.49
CA LEU A 451 4.89 38.55 -11.87
C LEU A 451 5.80 39.57 -12.55
N SER A 452 6.99 39.12 -12.96
CA SER A 452 8.03 40.03 -13.42
C SER A 452 7.45 40.89 -14.53
N ARG A 453 7.77 42.19 -14.54
CA ARG A 453 7.34 43.11 -15.60
C ARG A 453 7.58 42.53 -17.00
N GLN A 454 8.58 41.64 -17.14
CA GLN A 454 8.88 40.88 -18.34
C GLN A 454 7.76 39.92 -18.77
N ALA A 455 7.14 39.16 -17.86
CA ALA A 455 6.03 38.25 -18.19
C ALA A 455 4.81 39.00 -18.72
N THR A 456 4.48 40.14 -18.10
CA THR A 456 3.40 41.03 -18.57
C THR A 456 3.71 41.63 -19.95
N LEU A 457 4.98 42.00 -20.18
CA LEU A 457 5.43 42.58 -21.45
C LEU A 457 5.42 41.54 -22.58
N ILE A 458 5.80 40.29 -22.31
CA ILE A 458 5.75 39.17 -23.27
C ILE A 458 4.30 38.88 -23.69
N LEU A 459 3.36 38.84 -22.74
CA LEU A 459 1.94 38.63 -23.04
C LEU A 459 1.35 39.78 -23.88
N LEU A 460 1.72 41.03 -23.56
CA LEU A 460 1.32 42.19 -24.35
C LEU A 460 1.88 42.14 -25.78
N LEU A 461 3.16 41.75 -25.93
CA LEU A 461 3.80 41.63 -27.23
C LEU A 461 3.14 40.54 -28.08
N ALA A 462 2.85 39.38 -27.49
CA ALA A 462 2.17 38.28 -28.16
C ALA A 462 0.77 38.67 -28.64
N ALA A 463 0.02 39.44 -27.84
CA ALA A 463 -1.29 39.96 -28.22
C ALA A 463 -1.21 40.94 -29.40
N VAL A 464 -0.24 41.87 -29.39
CA VAL A 464 -0.03 42.84 -30.48
C VAL A 464 0.38 42.14 -31.77
N VAL A 465 1.29 41.15 -31.70
CA VAL A 465 1.71 40.36 -32.85
C VAL A 465 0.55 39.55 -33.41
N GLY A 466 -0.26 38.91 -32.56
CA GLY A 466 -1.46 38.18 -32.98
C GLY A 466 -2.47 39.07 -33.71
N LEU A 467 -2.70 40.29 -33.24
CA LEU A 467 -3.56 41.28 -33.89
C LEU A 467 -3.00 41.77 -35.23
N ALA A 468 -1.69 41.97 -35.33
CA ALA A 468 -1.04 42.36 -36.58
C ALA A 468 -1.12 41.25 -37.65
N LEU A 469 -0.88 40.00 -37.26
CA LEU A 469 -1.01 38.83 -38.14
C LEU A 469 -2.45 38.62 -38.58
N LEU A 470 -3.42 38.79 -37.68
CA LEU A 470 -4.84 38.70 -38.02
C LEU A 470 -5.24 39.77 -39.04
N ARG A 471 -4.70 41.00 -38.91
CA ARG A 471 -4.94 42.09 -39.86
C ARG A 471 -4.32 41.83 -41.23
N LEU A 472 -3.12 41.25 -41.27
CA LEU A 472 -2.45 40.81 -42.51
C LEU A 472 -3.17 39.64 -43.19
N TRP A 473 -3.88 38.81 -42.43
CA TRP A 473 -4.63 37.68 -42.98
C TRP A 473 -6.02 38.09 -43.52
N LEU A 474 -6.61 39.15 -42.95
CA LEU A 474 -7.95 39.64 -43.31
C LEU A 474 -7.96 40.75 -44.39
N GLY A 475 -6.80 41.31 -44.74
CA GLY A 475 -6.65 42.31 -45.80
C GLY A 475 -5.80 41.76 -46.93
#